data_AF-A0AAN8J2K4-F1
#
_entry.id   AF-A0AAN8J2K4-F1
#
_cell.length_a   1.000
_cell.length_b   1.000
_cell.length_c   1.000
_cell.angle_alpha   90.00
_cell.angle_beta   90.00
_cell.angle_gamma   90.00
#
_symmetry.space_group_name_H-M   'P 1'
#
loop_
_entity.id
_entity.type
_entity.pdbx_description
1 polymer ?
#
loop_
_entity_poly.entity_id
_entity_poly.type
_entity_poly.pdbx_seq_one_letter_code
_entity_poly.pdbx_strand_id
1 'polypeptide(L)'
;MKSLVTQFLTLIFLVLSRCSNAYKMVIFVPDITNSQVIFTGRVAETLAKAGHDVTMVLITGFTDRDSSDVKIMKEVSIYRVNASFGVTREEVLGKQTEMIFTNLPMWDYRMRDSMKIMSTLLLETCRRVTENKEFLDWLVAQKFDLAFPYMADACPIGLVEYAKIPSWIWLSSAGLIDYAAYYIGAPILPSYVPQKDGILEKFEMAITYYNTFQEFQQIVDKSEGLVVFSFGSVAPSHLMPETWKTAFLEAFSRFPKLHFVLRYEGTDLKGVSQGSGHVESDGRHPTEAHSKHRKGTH
;
A
#
# COMPACT_ATOMS: atom_id res chain seq x y z
N MET A 1 9.66 -43.48 -41.71
CA MET A 1 8.42 -43.27 -40.91
C MET A 1 8.68 -43.08 -39.41
N LYS A 2 9.39 -44.00 -38.73
CA LYS A 2 9.62 -43.90 -37.27
C LYS A 2 10.32 -42.61 -36.80
N SER A 3 11.35 -42.15 -37.52
CA SER A 3 12.08 -40.90 -37.18
C SER A 3 11.23 -39.62 -37.28
N LEU A 4 10.28 -39.59 -38.23
CA LEU A 4 9.42 -38.43 -38.44
C LEU A 4 8.36 -38.32 -37.33
N VAL A 5 7.85 -39.47 -36.87
CA VAL A 5 6.90 -39.56 -35.76
C VAL A 5 7.57 -39.15 -34.44
N THR A 6 8.80 -39.58 -34.18
CA THR A 6 9.55 -39.18 -32.98
C THR A 6 9.84 -37.67 -32.97
N GLN A 7 10.22 -37.10 -34.12
CA GLN A 7 10.44 -35.65 -34.26
C GLN A 7 9.16 -34.84 -34.03
N PHE A 8 8.02 -35.33 -34.53
CA PHE A 8 6.71 -34.70 -34.33
C PHE A 8 6.27 -34.74 -32.86
N LEU A 9 6.49 -35.88 -32.18
CA LEU A 9 6.23 -36.04 -30.74
C LEU A 9 7.12 -35.13 -29.89
N THR A 10 8.42 -35.00 -30.21
CA THR A 10 9.31 -34.06 -29.51
C THR A 10 8.93 -32.61 -29.74
N LEU A 11 8.45 -32.26 -30.94
CA LEU A 11 7.99 -30.91 -31.25
C LEU A 11 6.69 -30.58 -30.48
N ILE A 12 5.75 -31.51 -30.40
CA ILE A 12 4.52 -31.36 -29.59
C ILE A 12 4.87 -31.20 -28.11
N PHE A 13 5.81 -31.99 -27.58
CA PHE A 13 6.25 -31.88 -26.19
C PHE A 13 6.93 -30.53 -25.90
N LEU A 14 7.75 -30.04 -26.83
CA LEU A 14 8.36 -28.70 -26.76
C LEU A 14 7.31 -27.57 -26.84
N VAL A 15 6.28 -27.72 -27.68
CA VAL A 15 5.18 -26.75 -27.78
C VAL A 15 4.32 -26.75 -26.51
N LEU A 16 3.99 -27.92 -25.95
CA LEU A 16 3.24 -28.05 -24.70
C LEU A 16 4.05 -27.53 -23.49
N SER A 17 5.38 -27.68 -23.50
CA SER A 17 6.25 -27.13 -22.44
C SER A 17 6.32 -25.60 -22.43
N ARG A 18 5.93 -24.94 -23.53
CA ARG A 18 5.86 -23.48 -23.65
C ARG A 18 4.46 -22.90 -23.40
N CYS A 19 3.46 -23.74 -23.14
CA CYS A 19 2.23 -23.28 -22.51
C CYS A 19 2.52 -23.04 -21.03
N SER A 20 3.09 -21.88 -20.70
CA SER A 20 3.10 -21.40 -19.31
C SER A 20 1.65 -21.41 -18.83
N ASN A 21 1.34 -22.21 -17.79
CA ASN A 21 0.02 -22.19 -17.18
C ASN A 21 -0.27 -20.77 -16.71
N ALA A 22 -1.15 -20.08 -17.42
CA ALA A 22 -1.69 -18.80 -16.99
C ALA A 22 -2.70 -19.11 -15.87
N TYR A 23 -2.21 -19.18 -14.63
CA TYR A 23 -3.07 -19.30 -13.46
C TYR A 23 -3.98 -18.07 -13.34
N LYS A 24 -5.21 -18.33 -12.93
CA LYS A 24 -6.17 -17.28 -12.61
C LYS A 24 -6.12 -16.96 -11.13
N MET A 25 -5.69 -15.75 -10.81
CA MET A 25 -5.38 -15.33 -9.45
C MET A 25 -6.31 -14.21 -8.99
N VAL A 26 -6.68 -14.23 -7.71
CA VAL A 26 -7.45 -13.16 -7.07
C VAL A 26 -6.65 -12.55 -5.92
N ILE A 27 -6.62 -11.22 -5.83
CA ILE A 27 -5.97 -10.49 -4.74
C ILE A 27 -7.05 -9.70 -4.01
N PHE A 28 -7.30 -10.02 -2.74
CA PHE A 28 -8.24 -9.30 -1.91
C PHE A 28 -7.53 -8.15 -1.22
N VAL A 29 -7.98 -6.93 -1.47
CA VAL A 29 -7.34 -5.71 -0.98
C VAL A 29 -8.34 -4.91 -0.16
N PRO A 30 -8.06 -4.67 1.13
CA PRO A 30 -8.82 -3.71 1.92
C PRO A 30 -8.46 -2.31 1.43
N ASP A 31 -9.45 -1.59 0.90
CA ASP A 31 -9.29 -0.22 0.47
C ASP A 31 -9.42 0.71 1.68
N ILE A 32 -8.48 0.59 2.63
CA ILE A 32 -8.44 1.35 3.89
C ILE A 32 -7.30 2.38 3.86
N THR A 33 -6.17 2.07 3.23
CA THR A 33 -5.07 3.03 3.03
C THR A 33 -4.47 2.91 1.64
N ASN A 34 -3.99 4.03 1.08
CA ASN A 34 -3.43 4.05 -0.27
C ASN A 34 -2.16 3.18 -0.40
N SER A 35 -1.38 3.06 0.67
CA SER A 35 -0.17 2.22 0.66
C SER A 35 -0.47 0.73 0.51
N GLN A 36 -1.60 0.25 1.05
CA GLN A 36 -2.05 -1.13 0.85
C GLN A 36 -2.36 -1.39 -0.63
N VAL A 37 -3.15 -0.51 -1.25
CA VAL A 37 -3.53 -0.62 -2.68
C VAL A 37 -2.31 -0.55 -3.58
N ILE A 38 -1.37 0.39 -3.33
CA ILE A 38 -0.14 0.53 -4.11
C ILE A 38 0.74 -0.72 -4.00
N PHE A 39 0.95 -1.24 -2.79
CA PHE A 39 1.76 -2.44 -2.57
C PHE A 39 1.15 -3.65 -3.29
N THR A 40 -0.15 -3.88 -3.10
CA THR A 40 -0.87 -4.97 -3.77
C THR A 40 -0.89 -4.79 -5.28
N GLY A 41 -0.99 -3.55 -5.76
CA GLY A 41 -0.95 -3.20 -7.17
C GLY A 41 0.37 -3.62 -7.80
N ARG A 42 1.51 -3.30 -7.18
CA ARG A 42 2.82 -3.74 -7.69
C ARG A 42 2.98 -5.26 -7.78
N VAL A 43 2.44 -5.98 -6.80
CA VAL A 43 2.43 -7.45 -6.82
C VAL A 43 1.55 -7.94 -7.97
N ALA A 44 0.35 -7.37 -8.13
CA ALA A 44 -0.56 -7.69 -9.22
C ALA A 44 0.06 -7.43 -10.60
N GLU A 45 0.70 -6.28 -10.77
CA GLU A 45 1.38 -5.88 -12.01
C GLU A 45 2.53 -6.84 -12.38
N THR A 46 3.28 -7.29 -11.37
CA THR A 46 4.38 -8.23 -11.58
C THR A 46 3.86 -9.61 -12.01
N LEU A 47 2.78 -10.08 -11.38
CA LEU A 47 2.11 -11.33 -11.73
C LEU A 47 1.46 -11.27 -13.12
N ALA A 48 0.82 -10.15 -13.46
CA ALA A 48 0.25 -9.93 -14.78
C ALA A 48 1.34 -9.90 -15.88
N LYS A 49 2.49 -9.24 -15.63
CA LYS A 49 3.65 -9.26 -16.53
C LYS A 49 4.24 -10.65 -16.73
N ALA A 50 4.11 -11.54 -15.74
CA ALA A 50 4.52 -12.94 -15.87
C ALA A 50 3.54 -13.78 -16.72
N GLY A 51 2.43 -13.21 -17.18
CA GLY A 51 1.44 -13.87 -18.04
C GLY A 51 0.29 -14.54 -17.28
N HIS A 52 0.08 -14.19 -16.01
CA HIS A 52 -1.06 -14.67 -15.23
C HIS A 52 -2.29 -13.75 -15.36
N ASP A 53 -3.49 -14.31 -15.26
CA ASP A 53 -4.74 -13.53 -15.21
C ASP A 53 -4.98 -13.13 -13.75
N VAL A 54 -4.82 -11.84 -13.44
CA VAL A 54 -4.87 -11.33 -12.08
C VAL A 54 -6.05 -10.38 -11.92
N THR A 55 -6.90 -10.69 -10.95
CA THR A 55 -8.03 -9.83 -10.56
C THR A 55 -7.81 -9.28 -9.15
N MET A 56 -7.81 -7.96 -9.01
CA MET A 56 -7.79 -7.26 -7.73
C MET A 56 -9.23 -6.98 -7.28
N VAL A 57 -9.61 -7.52 -6.12
CA VAL A 57 -10.89 -7.22 -5.47
C VAL A 57 -10.65 -6.14 -4.42
N LEU A 58 -11.07 -4.92 -4.73
CA LEU A 58 -10.98 -3.78 -3.83
C LEU A 58 -12.25 -3.74 -2.96
N ILE A 59 -12.08 -3.95 -1.65
CA ILE A 59 -13.18 -3.91 -0.68
C ILE A 59 -13.11 -2.58 0.05
N THR A 60 -14.09 -1.70 -0.22
CA THR A 60 -14.15 -0.36 0.36
C THR A 60 -15.13 -0.34 1.53
N GLY A 61 -14.63 -0.08 2.74
CA GLY A 61 -15.43 0.06 3.96
C GLY A 61 -15.84 1.50 4.30
N PHE A 62 -15.28 2.50 3.62
CA PHE A 62 -15.54 3.93 3.86
C PHE A 62 -16.51 4.50 2.82
N THR A 63 -17.41 5.39 3.24
CA THR A 63 -18.42 6.00 2.34
C THR A 63 -17.85 7.07 1.40
N ASP A 64 -16.74 7.70 1.78
CA ASP A 64 -16.13 8.88 1.15
C ASP A 64 -14.86 8.53 0.36
N ARG A 65 -14.53 7.25 0.21
CA ARG A 65 -13.28 6.84 -0.41
C ARG A 65 -13.43 6.64 -1.91
N ASP A 66 -12.72 7.46 -2.66
CA ASP A 66 -12.41 7.19 -4.05
C ASP A 66 -10.95 6.76 -4.19
N SER A 67 -10.73 5.52 -4.64
CA SER A 67 -9.42 4.95 -4.97
C SER A 67 -9.07 5.06 -6.45
N SER A 68 -9.80 5.90 -7.21
CA SER A 68 -9.51 6.21 -8.62
C SER A 68 -8.12 6.81 -8.86
N ASP A 69 -7.51 7.43 -7.85
CA ASP A 69 -6.18 8.03 -7.92
C ASP A 69 -5.03 7.01 -8.09
N VAL A 70 -5.24 5.75 -7.68
CA VAL A 70 -4.22 4.71 -7.82
C VAL A 70 -4.30 4.12 -9.22
N LYS A 71 -3.40 4.58 -10.09
CA LYS A 71 -3.24 4.07 -11.46
C LYS A 71 -2.67 2.65 -11.42
N ILE A 72 -3.56 1.67 -11.58
CA ILE A 72 -3.19 0.26 -11.80
C ILE A 72 -3.07 0.04 -13.31
N MET A 73 -2.09 -0.74 -13.74
CA MET A 73 -1.92 -1.13 -15.15
C MET A 73 -3.20 -1.75 -15.73
N LYS A 74 -3.47 -1.50 -17.02
CA LYS A 74 -4.72 -1.91 -17.70
C LYS A 74 -4.88 -3.44 -17.78
N GLU A 75 -3.77 -4.16 -17.67
CA GLU A 75 -3.69 -5.60 -17.75
C GLU A 75 -4.21 -6.31 -16.48
N VAL A 76 -4.42 -5.57 -15.38
CA VAL A 76 -4.97 -6.12 -14.13
C VAL A 76 -6.45 -5.79 -14.06
N SER A 77 -7.29 -6.82 -13.90
CA SER A 77 -8.74 -6.64 -13.74
C SER A 77 -9.06 -6.14 -12.33
N ILE A 78 -9.92 -5.13 -12.21
CA ILE A 78 -10.32 -4.58 -10.91
C ILE A 78 -11.81 -4.83 -10.68
N TYR A 79 -12.13 -5.46 -9.56
CA TYR A 79 -13.50 -5.64 -9.09
C TYR A 79 -13.70 -4.83 -7.81
N ARG A 80 -14.63 -3.87 -7.81
CA ARG A 80 -14.88 -2.99 -6.66
C ARG A 80 -16.10 -3.48 -5.88
N VAL A 81 -15.93 -3.70 -4.59
CA VAL A 81 -17.00 -4.06 -3.65
C VAL A 81 -17.20 -2.90 -2.69
N ASN A 82 -18.34 -2.22 -2.81
CA ASN A 82 -18.74 -1.21 -1.83
C ASN A 82 -19.42 -1.92 -0.65
N ALA A 83 -18.74 -1.92 0.49
CA ALA A 83 -19.19 -2.50 1.75
C ALA A 83 -19.12 -1.44 2.86
N SER A 84 -19.45 -0.19 2.50
CA SER A 84 -19.41 0.93 3.42
C SER A 84 -20.55 0.90 4.44
N PHE A 85 -20.26 1.30 5.67
CA PHE A 85 -21.22 1.34 6.77
C PHE A 85 -21.21 2.70 7.49
N GLY A 86 -21.53 3.78 6.76
CA GLY A 86 -21.76 5.12 7.35
C GLY A 86 -20.58 5.77 8.08
N VAL A 87 -19.43 5.11 8.15
CA VAL A 87 -18.19 5.64 8.74
C VAL A 87 -17.40 6.34 7.63
N THR A 88 -17.08 7.61 7.87
CA THR A 88 -16.22 8.39 6.98
C THR A 88 -14.76 8.20 7.36
N ARG A 89 -13.88 8.30 6.36
CA ARG A 89 -12.42 8.24 6.58
C ARG A 89 -11.97 9.41 7.45
N GLU A 90 -12.57 10.59 7.26
CA GLU A 90 -12.24 11.79 8.02
C GLU A 90 -12.45 11.63 9.53
N GLU A 91 -13.55 11.00 9.95
CA GLU A 91 -13.83 10.76 11.37
C GLU A 91 -12.78 9.84 12.01
N VAL A 92 -12.41 8.77 11.31
CA VAL A 92 -11.38 7.83 11.77
C VAL A 92 -10.00 8.49 11.78
N LEU A 93 -9.65 9.24 10.74
CA LEU A 93 -8.38 9.97 10.65
C LEU A 93 -8.25 11.03 11.75
N GLY A 94 -9.32 11.77 12.05
CA GLY A 94 -9.33 12.78 13.13
C GLY A 94 -9.01 12.16 14.47
N LYS A 95 -9.71 11.07 14.84
CA LYS A 95 -9.43 10.33 16.08
C LYS A 95 -8.03 9.72 16.09
N GLN A 96 -7.59 9.13 14.96
CA GLN A 96 -6.26 8.54 14.84
C GLN A 96 -5.15 9.57 15.07
N THR A 97 -5.35 10.78 14.57
CA THR A 97 -4.41 11.90 14.67
C THR A 97 -4.21 12.39 16.10
N GLU A 98 -5.29 12.52 16.86
CA GLU A 98 -5.21 12.90 18.28
C GLU A 98 -4.36 11.92 19.10
N MET A 99 -4.32 10.65 18.68
CA MET A 99 -3.60 9.60 19.39
C MET A 99 -2.18 9.35 18.88
N ILE A 100 -1.92 9.48 17.57
CA ILE A 100 -0.64 9.04 16.98
C ILE A 100 0.56 9.88 17.44
N PHE A 101 0.33 11.14 17.79
CA PHE A 101 1.36 12.05 18.32
C PHE A 101 1.32 12.17 19.85
N THR A 102 0.52 11.35 20.53
CA THR A 102 0.42 11.34 22.00
C THR A 102 0.87 9.99 22.57
N ASN A 103 1.65 10.03 23.66
CA ASN A 103 2.06 8.82 24.37
C ASN A 103 0.88 8.28 25.19
N LEU A 104 0.00 7.52 24.53
CA LEU A 104 -1.14 6.89 25.18
C LEU A 104 -0.83 5.44 25.53
N PRO A 105 -1.05 5.02 26.79
CA PRO A 105 -0.99 3.60 27.11
C PRO A 105 -2.10 2.84 26.40
N MET A 106 -1.86 1.57 26.07
CA MET A 106 -2.82 0.65 25.46
C MET A 106 -4.18 0.60 26.19
N TRP A 107 -4.17 0.86 27.50
CA TRP A 107 -5.34 0.82 28.37
C TRP A 107 -6.14 2.13 28.42
N ASP A 108 -5.68 3.20 27.77
CA ASP A 108 -6.42 4.46 27.67
C ASP A 108 -7.76 4.23 26.95
N TYR A 109 -8.83 4.86 27.44
CA TYR A 109 -10.15 4.70 26.88
C TYR A 109 -10.22 5.17 25.41
N ARG A 110 -9.41 6.17 25.01
CA ARG A 110 -9.33 6.67 23.63
C ARG A 110 -8.71 5.62 22.71
N MET A 111 -7.64 4.98 23.16
CA MET A 111 -6.98 3.89 22.43
C MET A 111 -7.95 2.71 22.27
N ARG A 112 -8.65 2.32 23.34
CA ARG A 112 -9.67 1.27 23.30
C ARG A 112 -10.86 1.63 22.41
N ASP A 113 -11.34 2.88 22.45
CA ASP A 113 -12.43 3.36 21.58
C ASP A 113 -12.02 3.30 20.11
N SER A 114 -10.80 3.75 19.79
CA SER A 114 -10.26 3.65 18.44
C SER A 114 -10.10 2.21 17.97
N MET A 115 -9.56 1.31 18.81
CA MET A 115 -9.48 -0.11 18.51
C MET A 115 -10.85 -0.74 18.30
N LYS A 116 -11.85 -0.31 19.08
CA LYS A 116 -13.24 -0.76 18.93
C LYS A 116 -13.83 -0.28 17.60
N ILE A 117 -13.62 0.98 17.21
CA ILE A 117 -14.07 1.52 15.92
C ILE A 117 -13.41 0.76 14.77
N MET A 118 -12.08 0.58 14.81
CA MET A 118 -11.33 -0.18 13.79
C MET A 118 -11.81 -1.63 13.70
N SER A 119 -12.02 -2.30 14.84
CA SER A 119 -12.52 -3.67 14.86
C SER A 119 -13.95 -3.77 14.33
N THR A 120 -14.82 -2.81 14.68
CA THR A 120 -16.20 -2.75 14.19
C THR A 120 -16.25 -2.49 12.69
N LEU A 121 -15.37 -1.61 12.18
CA LEU A 121 -15.23 -1.35 10.76
C LEU A 121 -14.88 -2.64 10.00
N LEU A 122 -13.85 -3.37 10.44
CA LEU A 122 -13.45 -4.62 9.78
C LEU A 122 -14.55 -5.69 9.84
N LEU A 123 -15.23 -5.84 10.98
CA LEU A 123 -16.30 -6.81 11.16
C LEU A 123 -17.54 -6.48 10.32
N GLU A 124 -17.98 -5.23 10.33
CA GLU A 124 -19.18 -4.81 9.60
C GLU A 124 -18.93 -4.76 8.09
N THR A 125 -17.76 -4.29 7.65
CA THR A 125 -17.36 -4.41 6.23
C THR A 125 -17.37 -5.88 5.80
N CYS A 126 -16.82 -6.79 6.60
CA CYS A 126 -16.88 -8.21 6.28
C CYS A 126 -18.32 -8.73 6.19
N ARG A 127 -19.17 -8.37 7.15
CA ARG A 127 -20.59 -8.73 7.16
C ARG A 127 -21.28 -8.28 5.86
N ARG A 128 -21.08 -7.03 5.45
CA ARG A 128 -21.67 -6.48 4.21
C ARG A 128 -21.18 -7.18 2.96
N VAL A 129 -19.91 -7.57 2.91
CA VAL A 129 -19.37 -8.37 1.81
C VAL A 129 -20.06 -9.74 1.76
N THR A 130 -20.28 -10.39 2.91
CA THR A 130 -20.96 -11.70 2.96
C THR A 130 -22.46 -11.63 2.67
N GLU A 131 -23.10 -10.48 2.89
CA GLU A 131 -24.51 -10.26 2.54
C GLU A 131 -24.69 -10.02 1.02
N ASN A 132 -23.64 -9.63 0.31
CA ASN A 132 -23.67 -9.38 -1.12
C ASN A 132 -23.62 -10.70 -1.94
N LYS A 133 -24.81 -11.24 -2.24
CA LYS A 133 -24.94 -12.48 -3.03
C LYS A 133 -24.39 -12.36 -4.45
N GLU A 134 -24.57 -11.22 -5.11
CA GLU A 134 -24.06 -11.01 -6.48
C GLU A 134 -22.54 -11.16 -6.53
N PHE A 135 -21.84 -10.58 -5.55
CA PHE A 135 -20.39 -10.72 -5.43
C PHE A 135 -19.98 -12.16 -5.13
N LEU A 136 -20.66 -12.84 -4.21
CA LEU A 136 -20.34 -14.22 -3.85
C LEU A 136 -20.55 -15.19 -5.03
N ASP A 137 -21.66 -15.03 -5.76
CA ASP A 137 -21.96 -15.83 -6.95
C ASP A 137 -20.95 -15.56 -8.06
N TRP A 138 -20.56 -14.30 -8.26
CA TRP A 138 -19.48 -13.92 -9.16
C TRP A 138 -18.16 -14.57 -8.75
N LEU A 139 -17.79 -14.54 -7.47
CA LEU A 139 -16.54 -15.09 -6.95
C LEU A 139 -16.44 -16.60 -7.21
N VAL A 140 -17.53 -17.33 -6.96
CA VAL A 140 -17.62 -18.77 -7.24
C VAL A 140 -17.57 -19.06 -8.75
N ALA A 141 -18.23 -18.24 -9.57
CA ALA A 141 -18.27 -18.41 -11.02
C ALA A 141 -16.90 -18.23 -11.68
N GLN A 142 -16.04 -17.37 -11.12
CA GLN A 142 -14.71 -17.09 -11.70
C GLN A 142 -13.73 -18.26 -11.63
N LYS A 143 -13.89 -19.17 -10.65
CA LYS A 143 -13.01 -20.34 -10.42
C LYS A 143 -11.52 -19.99 -10.41
N PHE A 144 -11.10 -19.24 -9.40
CA PHE A 144 -9.69 -18.88 -9.22
C PHE A 144 -8.84 -20.07 -8.78
N ASP A 145 -7.61 -20.15 -9.27
CA ASP A 145 -6.63 -21.18 -8.92
C ASP A 145 -5.82 -20.81 -7.66
N LEU A 146 -5.60 -19.51 -7.44
CA LEU A 146 -4.79 -18.99 -6.33
C LEU A 146 -5.38 -17.69 -5.79
N ALA A 147 -5.43 -17.55 -4.47
CA ALA A 147 -5.87 -16.32 -3.82
C ALA A 147 -4.77 -15.66 -2.98
N PHE A 148 -4.76 -14.34 -2.94
CA PHE A 148 -3.91 -13.52 -2.08
C PHE A 148 -4.78 -12.70 -1.12
N PRO A 149 -5.13 -13.26 0.05
CA PRO A 149 -5.75 -12.48 1.12
C PRO A 149 -4.73 -11.53 1.76
N TYR A 150 -5.06 -10.24 1.82
CA TYR A 150 -4.25 -9.25 2.53
C TYR A 150 -4.37 -9.45 4.06
N MET A 151 -3.25 -9.39 4.79
CA MET A 151 -3.15 -9.62 6.23
C MET A 151 -3.59 -8.40 7.07
N ALA A 152 -4.81 -7.91 6.85
CA ALA A 152 -5.47 -6.92 7.72
C ALA A 152 -6.58 -7.55 8.56
N ASP A 153 -7.29 -8.51 7.97
CA ASP A 153 -8.47 -9.14 8.54
C ASP A 153 -8.58 -10.60 8.08
N ALA A 154 -9.38 -11.40 8.80
CA ALA A 154 -9.61 -12.80 8.46
C ALA A 154 -10.73 -12.99 7.41
N CYS A 155 -11.46 -11.93 7.05
CA CYS A 155 -12.61 -12.03 6.15
C CYS A 155 -12.26 -12.62 4.77
N PRO A 156 -11.16 -12.19 4.11
CA PRO A 156 -10.81 -12.74 2.81
C PRO A 156 -10.53 -14.24 2.83
N ILE A 157 -10.06 -14.79 3.96
CA ILE A 157 -9.84 -16.23 4.12
C ILE A 157 -11.19 -16.96 4.09
N GLY A 158 -12.21 -16.42 4.75
CA GLY A 158 -13.57 -16.97 4.67
C GLY A 158 -14.12 -16.99 3.24
N LEU A 159 -13.82 -15.95 2.44
CA LEU A 159 -14.21 -15.90 1.03
C LEU A 159 -13.48 -16.94 0.17
N VAL A 160 -12.19 -17.17 0.45
CA VAL A 160 -11.38 -18.20 -0.21
C VAL A 160 -11.96 -19.59 0.02
N GLU A 161 -12.30 -19.90 1.28
CA GLU A 161 -12.95 -21.17 1.66
C GLU A 161 -14.34 -21.30 1.03
N TYR A 162 -15.14 -20.22 1.03
CA TYR A 162 -16.47 -20.22 0.40
C TYR A 162 -16.40 -20.50 -1.11
N ALA A 163 -15.45 -19.87 -1.79
CA ALA A 163 -15.23 -20.07 -3.23
C ALA A 163 -14.49 -21.37 -3.57
N LYS A 164 -14.04 -22.13 -2.56
CA LYS A 164 -13.29 -23.39 -2.70
C LYS A 164 -12.04 -23.23 -3.57
N ILE A 165 -11.31 -22.13 -3.38
CA ILE A 165 -10.06 -21.88 -4.08
C ILE A 165 -8.99 -22.84 -3.51
N PRO A 166 -8.26 -23.60 -4.34
CA PRO A 166 -7.44 -24.71 -3.88
C PRO A 166 -6.18 -24.27 -3.13
N SER A 167 -5.72 -23.04 -3.30
CA SER A 167 -4.50 -22.53 -2.66
C SER A 167 -4.58 -21.04 -2.42
N TRP A 168 -3.93 -20.57 -1.37
CA TRP A 168 -3.86 -19.14 -1.04
C TRP A 168 -2.55 -18.78 -0.33
N ILE A 169 -2.13 -17.52 -0.46
CA ILE A 169 -0.90 -16.96 0.11
C ILE A 169 -1.20 -15.64 0.81
N TRP A 170 -0.86 -15.52 2.10
CA TRP A 170 -1.01 -14.25 2.80
C TRP A 170 -0.07 -13.18 2.25
N LEU A 171 -0.64 -11.99 2.04
CA LEU A 171 0.10 -10.83 1.59
C LEU A 171 0.05 -9.74 2.67
N SER A 172 1.21 -9.30 3.15
CA SER A 172 1.32 -8.26 4.18
C SER A 172 2.36 -7.22 3.75
N SER A 173 2.04 -5.94 3.93
CA SER A 173 2.99 -4.83 3.75
C SER A 173 3.66 -4.40 5.07
N ALA A 174 3.45 -5.16 6.15
CA ALA A 174 4.00 -4.91 7.48
C ALA A 174 4.52 -6.21 8.07
N GLY A 175 5.29 -6.12 9.17
CA GLY A 175 5.80 -7.31 9.88
C GLY A 175 4.69 -8.32 10.21
N LEU A 176 5.07 -9.59 10.36
CA LEU A 176 4.16 -10.68 10.67
C LEU A 176 3.38 -10.37 11.97
N ILE A 177 2.05 -10.51 11.93
CA ILE A 177 1.18 -10.30 13.10
C ILE A 177 1.12 -11.59 13.92
N ASP A 178 1.10 -11.49 15.25
CA ASP A 178 1.11 -12.64 16.18
C ASP A 178 0.04 -13.69 15.86
N TYR A 179 -1.19 -13.26 15.50
CA TYR A 179 -2.24 -14.17 15.05
C TYR A 179 -1.78 -14.97 13.83
N ALA A 180 -1.30 -14.31 12.78
CA ALA A 180 -0.83 -15.00 11.57
C ALA A 180 0.36 -15.92 11.87
N ALA A 181 1.31 -15.47 12.71
CA ALA A 181 2.44 -16.27 13.15
C ALA A 181 2.01 -17.56 13.86
N TYR A 182 1.00 -17.48 14.73
CA TYR A 182 0.44 -18.62 15.44
C TYR A 182 -0.11 -19.68 14.48
N TYR A 183 -0.88 -19.29 13.45
CA TYR A 183 -1.46 -20.26 12.49
C TYR A 183 -0.44 -20.91 11.57
N ILE A 184 0.65 -20.21 11.21
CA ILE A 184 1.71 -20.80 10.38
C ILE A 184 2.77 -21.53 11.21
N GLY A 185 2.63 -21.56 12.54
CA GLY A 185 3.61 -22.17 13.44
C GLY A 185 4.96 -21.43 13.48
N ALA A 186 4.98 -20.14 13.14
CA ALA A 186 6.19 -19.34 13.22
C ALA A 186 6.53 -19.06 14.69
N PRO A 187 7.82 -19.17 15.09
CA PRO A 187 8.22 -18.92 16.47
C PRO A 187 8.05 -17.44 16.82
N ILE A 188 7.09 -17.15 17.69
CA ILE A 188 6.90 -15.82 18.28
C ILE A 188 7.74 -15.77 19.56
N LEU A 189 8.98 -15.30 19.47
CA LEU A 189 9.81 -15.09 20.66
C LEU A 189 9.54 -13.68 21.21
N PRO A 190 8.86 -13.53 22.37
CA PRO A 190 8.52 -12.22 22.92
C PRO A 190 9.76 -11.35 23.21
N SER A 191 10.94 -11.99 23.34
CA SER A 191 12.22 -11.35 23.57
C SER A 191 12.88 -10.75 22.31
N TYR A 192 12.47 -11.16 21.11
CA TYR A 192 13.12 -10.77 19.85
C TYR A 192 12.24 -9.85 18.99
N VAL A 193 10.92 -9.87 19.20
CA VAL A 193 9.95 -9.04 18.47
C VAL A 193 9.19 -8.19 19.49
N PRO A 194 9.66 -6.97 19.83
CA PRO A 194 8.80 -6.04 20.55
C PRO A 194 7.52 -5.84 19.74
N GLN A 195 6.36 -5.98 20.39
CA GLN A 195 5.04 -5.78 19.77
C GLN A 195 5.04 -4.47 18.96
N LYS A 196 4.62 -4.55 17.70
CA LYS A 196 4.82 -3.54 16.64
C LYS A 196 4.79 -2.07 17.09
N ASP A 197 5.98 -1.45 17.10
CA ASP A 197 6.24 -0.11 16.57
C ASP A 197 7.12 -0.26 15.32
N GLY A 198 6.48 -0.51 14.18
CA GLY A 198 7.18 -0.77 12.90
C GLY A 198 7.57 0.53 12.19
N ILE A 199 8.78 1.05 12.44
CA ILE A 199 9.30 2.27 11.78
C ILE A 199 10.45 1.99 10.79
N LEU A 200 11.09 0.81 10.81
CA LEU A 200 12.40 0.66 10.14
C LEU A 200 12.45 0.04 8.73
N GLU A 201 11.35 -0.48 8.16
CA GLU A 201 11.42 -1.17 6.85
C GLU A 201 10.95 -0.34 5.63
N LYS A 202 10.41 0.86 5.83
CA LYS A 202 9.92 1.71 4.71
C LYS A 202 10.99 2.61 4.08
N PHE A 203 12.17 2.72 4.71
CA PHE A 203 13.23 3.63 4.26
C PHE A 203 13.89 3.18 2.96
N GLU A 204 14.04 1.88 2.73
CA GLU A 204 14.72 1.38 1.53
C GLU A 204 13.91 1.59 0.23
N MET A 205 12.59 1.45 0.28
CA MET A 205 11.72 1.65 -0.90
C MET A 205 11.58 3.12 -1.33
N ALA A 206 11.69 4.08 -0.40
CA ALA A 206 11.59 5.49 -0.72
C ALA A 206 12.80 5.94 -1.55
N ILE A 207 14.01 5.50 -1.18
CA ILE A 207 15.26 5.89 -1.83
C ILE A 207 15.28 5.44 -3.30
N THR A 208 14.80 4.24 -3.63
CA THR A 208 14.72 3.77 -5.03
C THR A 208 13.72 4.57 -5.88
N TYR A 209 12.60 5.00 -5.28
CA TYR A 209 11.57 5.79 -5.98
C TYR A 209 12.07 7.22 -6.28
N TYR A 210 12.75 7.88 -5.34
CA TYR A 210 13.24 9.24 -5.52
C TYR A 210 14.42 9.35 -6.51
N ASN A 211 15.26 8.32 -6.63
CA ASN A 211 16.34 8.27 -7.64
C ASN A 211 15.85 8.27 -9.11
N THR A 212 14.53 8.16 -9.35
CA THR A 212 13.97 8.16 -10.71
C THR A 212 13.67 9.59 -11.22
N PHE A 213 13.72 10.61 -10.36
CA PHE A 213 13.45 12.01 -10.74
C PHE A 213 14.74 12.79 -11.00
N GLN A 214 14.85 13.38 -12.20
CA GLN A 214 15.98 14.22 -12.60
C GLN A 214 16.19 15.44 -11.68
N GLU A 215 15.12 15.99 -11.11
CA GLU A 215 15.19 17.09 -10.14
C GLU A 215 15.81 16.64 -8.80
N PHE A 216 15.49 15.42 -8.36
CA PHE A 216 16.01 14.86 -7.12
C PHE A 216 17.49 14.48 -7.26
N GLN A 217 17.88 13.95 -8.42
CA GLN A 217 19.27 13.64 -8.72
C GLN A 217 20.17 14.88 -8.64
N GLN A 218 19.69 16.04 -9.10
CA GLN A 218 20.43 17.31 -8.98
C GLN A 218 20.60 17.78 -7.53
N ILE A 219 19.67 17.44 -6.64
CA ILE A 219 19.75 17.75 -5.21
C ILE A 219 20.75 16.81 -4.54
N VAL A 220 20.69 15.50 -4.86
CA VAL A 220 21.65 14.49 -4.40
C VAL A 220 23.07 14.88 -4.80
N ASP A 221 23.30 15.18 -6.08
CA ASP A 221 24.62 15.45 -6.65
C ASP A 221 25.28 16.74 -6.11
N LYS A 222 24.49 17.67 -5.58
CA LYS A 222 24.96 18.93 -4.97
C LYS A 222 25.18 18.84 -3.46
N SER A 223 24.74 17.77 -2.82
CA SER A 223 24.75 17.62 -1.36
C SER A 223 25.95 16.81 -0.87
N GLU A 224 26.58 17.19 0.26
CA GLU A 224 27.57 16.33 0.94
C GLU A 224 26.90 15.08 1.55
N GLY A 225 25.59 15.15 1.79
CA GLY A 225 24.75 14.03 2.20
C GLY A 225 23.27 14.40 2.17
N LEU A 226 22.42 13.43 1.88
CA LEU A 226 20.97 13.60 1.76
C LEU A 226 20.23 12.79 2.83
N VAL A 227 19.28 13.43 3.50
CA VAL A 227 18.39 12.80 4.47
C VAL A 227 16.95 12.95 3.97
N VAL A 228 16.31 11.84 3.67
CA VAL A 228 14.87 11.82 3.36
C VAL A 228 14.11 11.53 4.63
N PHE A 229 13.10 12.34 4.93
CA PHE A 229 12.29 12.22 6.14
C PHE A 229 10.80 12.09 5.76
N SER A 230 10.14 11.05 6.26
CA SER A 230 8.72 10.81 6.03
C SER A 230 8.10 9.98 7.15
N PHE A 231 6.91 10.36 7.59
CA PHE A 231 6.09 9.59 8.55
C PHE A 231 5.23 8.49 7.90
N GLY A 232 5.31 8.34 6.57
CA GLY A 232 4.52 7.38 5.82
C GLY A 232 3.03 7.72 5.75
N SER A 233 2.20 6.78 5.31
CA SER A 233 0.77 7.02 5.05
C SER A 233 -0.14 6.91 6.29
N VAL A 234 0.41 6.50 7.44
CA VAL A 234 -0.36 6.21 8.66
C VAL A 234 -0.40 7.43 9.59
N ALA A 235 0.67 8.23 9.58
CA ALA A 235 0.79 9.47 10.33
C ALA A 235 1.04 10.62 9.35
N PRO A 236 -0.01 11.33 8.89
CA PRO A 236 0.15 12.45 7.97
C PRO A 236 1.00 13.56 8.61
N SER A 237 2.07 13.99 7.95
CA SER A 237 3.06 14.92 8.54
C SER A 237 2.46 16.28 8.91
N HIS A 238 1.40 16.71 8.22
CA HIS A 238 0.74 17.99 8.45
C HIS A 238 -0.06 18.08 9.74
N LEU A 239 -0.42 16.93 10.29
CA LEU A 239 -1.19 16.83 11.53
C LEU A 239 -0.31 16.79 12.78
N MET A 240 1.01 16.82 12.59
CA MET A 240 1.97 16.88 13.67
C MET A 240 1.81 18.19 14.48
N PRO A 241 1.98 18.17 15.81
CA PRO A 241 1.96 19.39 16.61
C PRO A 241 2.99 20.42 16.13
N GLU A 242 2.65 21.71 16.17
CA GLU A 242 3.56 22.79 15.75
C GLU A 242 4.91 22.78 16.50
N THR A 243 4.91 22.37 17.76
CA THR A 243 6.13 22.22 18.56
C THR A 243 7.10 21.20 17.97
N TRP A 244 6.57 20.09 17.44
CA TRP A 244 7.36 19.06 16.78
C TRP A 244 7.83 19.53 15.40
N LYS A 245 6.94 20.17 14.61
CA LYS A 245 7.31 20.77 13.31
C LYS A 245 8.49 21.73 13.47
N THR A 246 8.39 22.64 14.44
CA THR A 246 9.44 23.62 14.74
C THR A 246 10.73 22.94 15.18
N ALA A 247 10.66 21.94 16.06
CA ALA A 247 11.83 21.20 16.53
C ALA A 247 12.56 20.46 15.39
N PHE A 248 11.83 19.83 14.46
CA PHE A 248 12.44 19.19 13.29
C PHE A 248 13.12 20.21 12.38
N LEU A 249 12.46 21.32 12.07
CA LEU A 249 13.04 22.38 11.23
C LEU A 249 14.29 23.01 11.88
N GLU A 250 14.27 23.23 13.20
CA GLU A 250 15.42 23.73 13.93
C GLU A 250 16.57 22.71 13.91
N ALA A 251 16.29 21.42 14.12
CA ALA A 251 17.29 20.37 14.03
C ALA A 251 17.93 20.30 12.64
N PHE A 252 17.14 20.37 11.57
CA PHE A 252 17.64 20.38 10.19
C PHE A 252 18.55 21.57 9.92
N SER A 253 18.22 22.75 10.48
CA SER A 253 19.02 23.97 10.33
C SER A 253 20.44 23.87 10.90
N ARG A 254 20.67 22.97 11.88
CA ARG A 254 21.97 22.76 12.52
C ARG A 254 22.95 21.96 11.66
N PHE A 255 22.49 21.34 10.59
CA PHE A 255 23.30 20.55 9.67
C PHE A 255 23.30 21.18 8.26
N PRO A 256 23.97 22.33 8.07
CA PRO A 256 23.93 23.07 6.80
C PRO A 256 24.59 22.33 5.62
N LYS A 257 25.39 21.30 5.91
CA LYS A 257 26.05 20.44 4.92
C LYS A 257 25.16 19.29 4.42
N LEU A 258 24.12 18.94 5.17
CA LEU A 258 23.16 17.91 4.81
C LEU A 258 21.92 18.57 4.20
N HIS A 259 21.39 17.94 3.15
CA HIS A 259 20.11 18.32 2.58
C HIS A 259 19.01 17.44 3.18
N PHE A 260 17.93 18.06 3.64
CA PHE A 260 16.77 17.34 4.17
C PHE A 260 15.61 17.46 3.18
N VAL A 261 15.02 16.33 2.80
CA VAL A 261 13.79 16.28 1.99
C VAL A 261 12.68 15.72 2.87
N LEU A 262 11.72 16.56 3.24
CA LEU A 262 10.55 16.17 4.03
C LEU A 262 9.34 16.01 3.11
N ARG A 263 8.72 14.81 3.13
CA ARG A 263 7.40 14.61 2.52
C ARG A 263 6.32 15.25 3.41
N TYR A 264 5.64 16.25 2.87
CA TYR A 264 4.64 17.01 3.63
C TYR A 264 3.35 17.23 2.85
N GLU A 265 2.24 16.74 3.38
CA GLU A 265 0.92 16.78 2.71
C GLU A 265 0.12 18.06 3.00
N GLY A 266 0.65 19.00 3.80
CA GLY A 266 -0.03 20.24 4.21
C GLY A 266 0.41 21.48 3.42
N THR A 267 -0.28 22.60 3.65
CA THR A 267 0.02 23.91 3.04
C THR A 267 0.62 24.92 4.01
N ASP A 268 0.59 24.64 5.30
CA ASP A 268 0.99 25.52 6.40
C ASP A 268 2.50 25.75 6.50
N LEU A 269 3.31 24.86 5.91
CA LEU A 269 4.77 25.06 5.80
C LEU A 269 5.19 25.71 4.47
N LYS A 270 4.27 26.05 3.57
CA LYS A 270 4.59 26.72 2.30
C LYS A 270 5.00 28.18 2.58
N GLY A 271 6.29 28.49 2.42
CA GLY A 271 6.83 29.86 2.54
C GLY A 271 7.60 30.14 3.83
N VAL A 272 7.76 29.16 4.73
CA VAL A 272 8.73 29.27 5.84
C VAL A 272 10.13 29.20 5.24
N SER A 273 10.98 30.20 5.48
CA SER A 273 12.35 30.22 4.99
C SER A 273 13.14 29.08 5.61
N GLN A 274 13.26 27.99 4.87
CA GLN A 274 14.06 26.84 5.27
C GLN A 274 15.50 27.13 4.86
N GLY A 275 16.45 26.83 5.73
CA GLY A 275 17.87 26.81 5.36
C GLY A 275 18.13 25.71 4.34
N SER A 276 19.02 24.76 4.65
CA SER A 276 19.31 23.59 3.79
C SER A 276 18.16 22.57 3.67
N GLY A 277 16.96 22.86 4.20
CA GLY A 277 15.78 22.00 4.14
C GLY A 277 14.90 22.28 2.91
N HIS A 278 14.48 21.24 2.21
CA HIS A 278 13.49 21.31 1.14
C HIS A 278 12.22 20.56 1.56
N VAL A 279 11.07 21.24 1.56
CA VAL A 279 9.77 20.60 1.75
C VAL A 279 9.14 20.35 0.40
N GLU A 280 8.99 19.08 0.05
CA GLU A 280 8.29 18.69 -1.15
C GLU A 280 6.82 18.42 -0.80
N SER A 281 5.94 19.32 -1.28
CA SER A 281 4.50 19.15 -1.13
C SER A 281 3.96 18.28 -2.27
N ASP A 282 3.19 17.24 -1.94
CA ASP A 282 2.58 16.24 -2.84
C ASP A 282 1.46 16.82 -3.73
N GLY A 283 1.73 17.93 -4.41
CA GLY A 283 0.79 18.65 -5.28
C GLY A 283 1.16 18.61 -6.76
N ARG A 284 2.15 17.80 -7.17
CA ARG A 284 2.50 17.60 -8.57
C ARG A 284 2.68 16.12 -8.88
N HIS A 285 1.56 15.43 -9.09
CA HIS A 285 1.62 14.30 -10.01
C HIS A 285 1.84 14.84 -11.44
N PRO A 286 2.85 14.33 -12.18
CA PRO A 286 3.15 14.78 -13.52
C PRO A 286 2.12 14.19 -14.47
N THR A 287 1.00 14.89 -14.64
CA THR A 287 0.21 14.83 -15.87
C THR A 287 0.42 16.13 -16.62
N GLU A 288 0.83 15.98 -17.88
CA GLU A 288 0.84 16.98 -18.95
C GLU A 288 2.08 17.88 -19.08
N ALA A 289 2.98 17.34 -19.90
CA ALA A 289 3.73 18.00 -20.96
C ALA A 289 3.45 19.48 -21.30
N HIS A 290 4.57 20.19 -21.43
CA HIS A 290 4.87 21.26 -22.39
C HIS A 290 4.12 22.61 -22.33
N SER A 291 4.93 23.63 -22.67
CA SER A 291 4.54 24.97 -23.13
C SER A 291 4.29 26.04 -22.06
N LYS A 292 5.36 26.72 -21.62
CA LYS A 292 5.62 28.15 -21.94
C LYS A 292 6.78 28.70 -21.10
N HIS A 293 7.98 28.75 -21.68
CA HIS A 293 8.99 29.76 -21.33
C HIS A 293 9.89 30.02 -22.53
N ARG A 294 9.44 30.91 -23.42
CA ARG A 294 10.34 31.75 -24.23
C ARG A 294 9.56 32.96 -24.75
N LYS A 295 9.74 34.11 -24.10
CA LYS A 295 9.77 35.44 -24.74
C LYS A 295 10.27 36.47 -23.74
N GLY A 296 11.36 37.12 -24.10
CA GLY A 296 11.87 38.34 -23.47
C GLY A 296 13.31 38.22 -22.98
N THR A 297 14.28 38.42 -23.88
CA THR A 297 15.28 39.51 -23.84
C THR A 297 16.42 39.24 -24.84
N HIS A 298 16.28 39.76 -26.05
CA HIS A 298 17.20 40.67 -26.75
C HIS A 298 16.61 40.98 -28.13
#